data_AF-A0AA97E151-F1
#
_entry.id   AF-A0AA97E151-F1
#
_cell.length_a   1.000
_cell.length_b   1.000
_cell.length_c   1.000
_cell.angle_alpha   90.00
_cell.angle_beta   90.00
_cell.angle_gamma   90.00
#
_symmetry.space_group_name_H-M   'P 1'
#
loop_
_entity.id
_entity.type
_entity.pdbx_description
1 polymer ?
#
loop_
_entity_poly.entity_id
_entity_poly.type
_entity_poly.pdbx_seq_one_letter_code
_entity_poly.pdbx_strand_id
1 'polypeptide(L)' 'MEENKIQCVFSEPQFSPGIVKALLDGTNVKTAVLDPLGSEIPLNKDAYFTFLSTLSGQFLSCLD' A
#
# COMPACT_ATOMS: atom_id res chain seq x y z
N MET A 1 6.43 10.56 -13.16
CA MET A 1 6.77 10.22 -11.75
C MET A 1 7.98 11.01 -11.27
N GLU A 2 9.03 11.12 -12.08
CA GLU A 2 10.25 11.87 -11.75
C GLU A 2 10.01 13.38 -11.57
N GLU A 3 9.18 14.02 -12.40
CA GLU A 3 8.84 15.45 -12.25
C GLU A 3 8.22 15.80 -10.89
N ASN A 4 7.36 14.92 -10.37
CA ASN A 4 6.68 15.10 -9.08
C ASN A 4 7.43 14.45 -7.91
N LYS A 5 8.62 13.88 -8.15
CA LYS A 5 9.45 13.19 -7.14
C LYS A 5 8.65 12.17 -6.32
N ILE A 6 7.82 11.39 -6.99
CA ILE A 6 7.00 10.36 -6.34
C ILE A 6 7.93 9.31 -5.74
N GLN A 7 7.76 9.02 -4.45
CA GLN A 7 8.56 8.03 -3.72
C GLN A 7 7.92 6.65 -3.74
N CYS A 8 6.58 6.60 -3.72
CA CYS A 8 5.80 5.38 -3.55
C CYS A 8 4.55 5.34 -4.42
N VAL A 9 4.24 4.16 -4.96
CA VAL A 9 2.94 3.81 -5.54
C VAL A 9 2.30 2.73 -4.68
N PHE A 10 1.11 3.03 -4.17
CA PHE A 10 0.32 2.08 -3.39
C PHE A 10 -0.70 1.37 -4.28
N SER A 11 -0.77 0.05 -4.16
CA SER A 11 -1.77 -0.79 -4.82
C SER A 11 -2.68 -1.44 -3.80
N GLU A 12 -3.92 -1.76 -4.15
CA GLU A 12 -4.80 -2.58 -3.31
C GLU A 12 -4.74 -4.04 -3.79
N PRO A 13 -4.99 -5.04 -2.91
CA PRO A 13 -5.01 -6.46 -3.28
C PRO A 13 -5.93 -6.78 -4.47
N GLN A 14 -6.98 -5.97 -4.65
CA GLN A 14 -7.99 -6.13 -5.70
C GLN A 14 -7.50 -5.64 -7.08
N PHE A 15 -6.36 -4.96 -7.17
CA PHE A 15 -5.80 -4.45 -8.43
C PHE A 15 -4.85 -5.44 -9.10
N SER A 16 -4.86 -5.42 -10.45
CA SER A 16 -3.99 -6.29 -11.24
C SER A 16 -2.50 -5.95 -11.05
N PRO A 17 -1.65 -6.93 -10.68
CA PRO A 17 -0.21 -6.73 -10.55
C PRO A 17 0.47 -6.25 -11.84
N GLY A 18 -0.10 -6.59 -13.00
CA GLY A 18 0.43 -6.19 -14.31
C GLY A 18 0.39 -4.68 -14.56
N ILE A 19 -0.65 -4.01 -14.05
CA ILE A 19 -0.80 -2.55 -14.19
C ILE A 19 0.24 -1.84 -13.33
N VAL A 20 0.41 -2.28 -12.08
CA VAL A 20 1.41 -1.73 -11.15
C VAL A 20 2.82 -1.88 -11.73
N LYS A 21 3.14 -3.06 -12.27
CA LYS A 21 4.44 -3.31 -12.90
C LYS A 21 4.70 -2.38 -14.09
N ALA A 22 3.73 -2.27 -15.01
CA ALA A 22 3.86 -1.41 -16.19
C ALA A 22 4.02 0.08 -15.83
N LEU A 23 3.42 0.54 -14.73
CA LEU A 23 3.57 1.92 -14.23
C LEU A 23 4.95 2.20 -13.62
N LEU A 24 5.58 1.17 -13.05
CA LEU A 24 6.87 1.27 -12.36
C LEU A 24 8.06 0.97 -13.27
N ASP A 25 7.86 0.28 -14.39
CA ASP A 25 8.91 -0.07 -15.35
C ASP A 25 9.70 1.18 -15.77
N GLY A 26 11.02 1.12 -15.60
CA GLY A 26 11.93 2.24 -15.89
C GLY A 26 11.97 3.35 -14.84
N THR A 27 11.31 3.17 -13.69
CA THR A 27 11.34 4.12 -12.56
C THR A 27 11.98 3.49 -11.31
N ASN A 28 12.53 4.32 -10.43
CA ASN A 28 13.04 3.89 -9.11
C ASN A 28 11.99 4.03 -7.99
N VAL A 29 10.70 4.11 -8.35
CA VAL A 29 9.62 4.32 -7.39
C VAL A 29 9.32 3.02 -6.65
N LYS A 30 9.20 3.09 -5.32
CA LYS A 30 8.86 1.94 -4.48
C LYS A 30 7.37 1.60 -4.61
N THR A 31 6.99 0.39 -4.23
CA THR A 31 5.58 0.01 -4.15
C THR A 31 5.25 -0.79 -2.90
N ALA A 32 4.03 -0.61 -2.40
CA ALA A 32 3.48 -1.37 -1.29
C ALA A 32 1.99 -1.62 -1.50
N VAL A 33 1.47 -2.66 -0.85
CA VAL A 33 0.06 -3.03 -0.91
C VAL A 33 -0.67 -2.46 0.30
N LEU A 34 -1.76 -1.72 0.06
CA LEU A 34 -2.68 -1.24 1.10
C LEU A 34 -3.92 -2.12 1.14
N ASP A 35 -4.32 -2.57 2.33
CA ASP A 35 -5.59 -3.26 2.53
C ASP A 35 -6.62 -2.30 3.16
N PRO A 36 -7.44 -1.60 2.33
CA PRO A 36 -8.41 -0.64 2.84
C PRO A 36 -9.61 -1.30 3.54
N LEU A 37 -9.76 -2.62 3.42
CA LEU A 37 -10.88 -3.36 4.01
C LEU A 37 -10.49 -4.05 5.31
N GLY A 38 -9.19 -4.10 5.65
CA GLY A 38 -8.71 -4.85 6.81
C GLY A 38 -9.10 -6.33 6.73
N SER A 39 -9.06 -6.90 5.53
CA SER A 39 -9.51 -8.26 5.20
C SER A 39 -8.88 -9.36 6.07
N GLU A 40 -7.66 -9.13 6.53
CA GLU A 40 -6.90 -10.06 7.38
C GLU A 40 -7.10 -9.81 8.89
N ILE A 41 -7.94 -8.84 9.30
CA ILE A 41 -8.11 -8.44 10.70
C ILE A 41 -9.30 -9.16 11.34
N PRO A 42 -9.09 -10.00 12.36
CA PRO A 42 -10.18 -10.67 13.05
C PRO A 42 -11.10 -9.68 13.77
N LEU A 43 -12.42 -9.91 13.69
CA LEU A 43 -13.41 -9.10 14.39
C LEU A 43 -13.29 -9.29 15.91
N ASN A 44 -12.92 -8.22 16.60
CA ASN A 44 -12.87 -8.13 18.06
C ASN A 44 -12.99 -6.65 18.48
N LYS A 45 -13.00 -6.39 19.80
CA LYS A 45 -13.17 -5.03 20.35
C LYS A 45 -12.08 -4.03 19.91
N ASP A 46 -10.91 -4.51 19.54
CA ASP A 46 -9.73 -3.71 19.19
C ASP A 46 -9.53 -3.63 17.66
N ALA A 47 -10.35 -4.32 16.86
CA ALA A 47 -10.16 -4.49 15.42
C ALA A 47 -10.02 -3.16 14.65
N TYR A 48 -10.73 -2.11 15.06
CA TYR A 48 -10.61 -0.79 14.44
C TYR A 48 -9.23 -0.15 14.69
N PHE A 49 -8.70 -0.26 15.91
CA PHE A 49 -7.38 0.26 16.24
C PHE A 49 -6.28 -0.57 15.56
N THR A 50 -6.46 -1.89 15.50
CA THR A 50 -5.60 -2.78 14.74
C THR A 50 -5.60 -2.39 13.26
N PHE A 51 -6.77 -2.11 12.67
CA PHE A 51 -6.89 -1.65 11.28
C PHE A 51 -6.10 -0.37 11.02
N LEU A 52 -6.31 0.68 11.81
CA LEU A 52 -5.58 1.93 11.64
C LEU A 52 -4.07 1.74 11.81
N SER A 53 -3.65 0.90 12.76
CA SER A 53 -2.23 0.63 13.00
C SER A 53 -1.60 -0.16 11.86
N THR A 54 -2.28 -1.20 11.37
CA THR A 54 -1.84 -2.00 10.22
C THR A 54 -1.75 -1.16 8.96
N LEU A 55 -2.78 -0.37 8.65
CA LEU A 55 -2.80 0.51 7.49
C LEU A 55 -1.67 1.55 7.56
N SER A 56 -1.44 2.16 8.74
CA SER A 56 -0.31 3.07 8.95
C SER A 56 1.03 2.38 8.71
N GLY A 57 1.20 1.14 9.19
CA GLY A 57 2.39 0.33 8.94
C GLY A 57 2.61 0.02 7.46
N GLN A 58 1.55 -0.23 6.69
CA GLN A 58 1.64 -0.43 5.25
C GLN A 58 2.12 0.83 4.52
N PHE A 59 1.65 2.02 4.93
CA PHE A 59 2.20 3.28 4.40
C PHE A 59 3.68 3.45 4.71
N LEU A 60 4.07 3.26 5.97
CA LEU A 60 5.46 3.41 6.42
C LEU A 60 6.41 2.43 5.74
N SER A 61 5.96 1.20 5.44
CA SER A 61 6.77 0.20 4.74
C SER A 61 7.31 0.66 3.38
N CYS A 62 6.67 1.67 2.77
CA CYS A 62 7.13 2.27 1.52
C CYS A 62 7.83 3.62 1.74
N LEU A 63 7.28 4.46 2.62
CA LEU A 63 7.70 5.86 2.79
C LEU A 63 8.98 6.03 3.64
N ASP A 64 9.33 5.04 4.46
CA ASP A 64 10.60 5.00 5.22
C ASP A 64 11.81 4.54 4.36
#